data_AF-A0A2E0XAP6-F1
#
_entry.id   AF-A0A2E0XAP6-F1
#
_cell.length_a   1.000
_cell.length_b   1.000
_cell.length_c   1.000
_cell.angle_alpha   90.00
_cell.angle_beta   90.00
_cell.angle_gamma   90.00
#
_symmetry.space_group_name_H-M   'P 1'
#
loop_
_entity.id
_entity.type
_entity.pdbx_description
1 polymer ?
#
loop_
_entity_poly.entity_id
_entity_poly.type
_entity_poly.pdbx_seq_one_letter_code
_entity_poly.pdbx_strand_id
1 'polypeptide(L)'
;MESMTSKKATRLPPRSEDDFFKDAYFAIRSELHPRTIKAVLNHLCWQWTVRHGKILKCAYRSRKAHRLLKGVTPGPNFKRIKQEHGLIHEHVVPRKVIVQYLTKMSHQLTLEEVREVFVRLAIGAIVTGEENDRLNKYRSSMPDDFDLSEDLQSCDPWARYRKLRITIVDRNGRSIGDATK
;
A
#
# COMPACT_ATOMS: atom_id res chain seq x y z
N MET A 1 -31.56 29.54 -32.01
CA MET A 1 -30.87 29.32 -30.72
C MET A 1 -30.93 27.82 -30.41
N GLU A 2 -29.94 27.06 -30.87
CA GLU A 2 -29.84 25.64 -30.51
C GLU A 2 -29.18 25.52 -29.13
N SER A 3 -29.93 24.92 -28.20
CA SER A 3 -29.49 24.61 -26.85
C SER A 3 -28.42 23.51 -26.90
N MET A 4 -27.15 23.88 -26.67
CA MET A 4 -26.06 22.94 -26.43
C MET A 4 -26.33 22.15 -25.15
N THR A 5 -26.89 20.95 -25.29
CA THR A 5 -26.97 19.99 -24.20
C THR A 5 -25.56 19.46 -23.90
N SER A 6 -25.03 19.88 -22.75
CA SER A 6 -23.78 19.38 -22.18
C SER A 6 -23.78 17.85 -22.14
N LYS A 7 -23.04 17.21 -23.05
CA LYS A 7 -22.76 15.78 -23.01
C LYS A 7 -22.12 15.45 -21.67
N LYS A 8 -22.87 14.77 -20.78
CA LYS A 8 -22.31 14.22 -19.54
C LYS A 8 -21.14 13.32 -19.92
N ALA A 9 -19.94 13.69 -19.50
CA ALA A 9 -18.75 12.87 -19.69
C ALA A 9 -19.05 11.44 -19.20
N THR A 10 -19.00 10.48 -20.11
CA THR A 10 -19.14 9.06 -19.81
C THR A 10 -18.03 8.70 -18.82
N ARG A 11 -18.43 8.41 -17.57
CA ARG A 11 -17.48 7.91 -16.57
C ARG A 11 -16.94 6.58 -17.08
N LEU A 12 -15.62 6.49 -17.24
CA LEU A 12 -14.97 5.22 -17.54
C LEU A 12 -15.39 4.17 -16.52
N PRO A 13 -15.58 2.91 -16.95
CA PRO A 13 -15.91 1.83 -16.02
C PRO A 13 -14.82 1.71 -14.95
N PRO A 14 -15.18 1.29 -13.73
CA PRO A 14 -14.21 1.06 -12.67
C PRO A 14 -13.20 0.00 -13.12
N ARG A 15 -11.92 0.32 -12.98
CA ARG A 15 -10.78 -0.52 -13.33
C ARG A 15 -10.83 -1.87 -12.60
N SER A 16 -10.57 -2.96 -13.32
CA SER A 16 -10.46 -4.31 -12.74
C SER A 16 -9.14 -4.45 -11.96
N GLU A 17 -9.02 -5.50 -11.14
CA GLU A 17 -7.75 -5.79 -10.46
C GLU A 17 -6.68 -6.22 -11.45
N ASP A 18 -7.04 -7.04 -12.44
CA ASP A 18 -6.12 -7.47 -13.49
C ASP A 18 -5.53 -6.32 -14.29
N ASP A 19 -6.28 -5.24 -14.49
CA ASP A 19 -5.76 -4.05 -15.16
C ASP A 19 -4.61 -3.40 -14.38
N PHE A 20 -4.58 -3.50 -13.04
CA PHE A 20 -3.43 -3.01 -12.25
C PHE A 20 -2.15 -3.75 -12.59
N PHE A 21 -2.24 -5.09 -12.61
CA PHE A 21 -1.09 -5.94 -12.86
C PHE A 21 -0.62 -5.83 -14.31
N LYS A 22 -1.56 -5.78 -15.26
CA LYS A 22 -1.27 -5.60 -16.68
C LYS A 22 -0.56 -4.27 -16.93
N ASP A 23 -1.06 -3.15 -16.41
CA ASP A 23 -0.39 -1.86 -16.60
C ASP A 23 1.00 -1.83 -15.94
N ALA A 24 1.15 -2.43 -14.76
CA ALA A 24 2.45 -2.51 -14.11
C ALA A 24 3.44 -3.34 -14.95
N TYR A 25 3.00 -4.49 -15.45
CA TYR A 25 3.77 -5.38 -16.31
C TYR A 25 4.16 -4.71 -17.65
N PHE A 26 3.22 -4.02 -18.30
CA PHE A 26 3.53 -3.28 -19.52
C PHE A 26 4.44 -2.08 -19.26
N ALA A 27 4.26 -1.37 -18.14
CA ALA A 27 5.12 -0.24 -17.79
C ALA A 27 6.58 -0.68 -17.62
N ILE A 28 6.85 -1.78 -16.90
CA ILE A 28 8.23 -2.27 -16.70
C ILE A 28 8.88 -2.80 -17.98
N ARG A 29 8.09 -3.20 -18.99
CA ARG A 29 8.59 -3.69 -20.28
C ARG A 29 8.60 -2.64 -21.39
N SER A 30 8.09 -1.45 -21.13
CA SER A 30 8.02 -0.38 -22.12
C SER A 30 9.39 0.29 -22.34
N GLU A 31 9.55 0.92 -23.49
CA GLU A 31 10.70 1.77 -23.82
C GLU A 31 10.56 3.20 -23.25
N LEU A 32 9.65 3.39 -22.30
CA LEU A 32 9.44 4.70 -21.68
C LEU A 32 10.66 5.10 -20.85
N HIS A 33 10.84 6.41 -20.70
CA HIS A 33 11.90 6.95 -19.84
C HIS A 33 11.78 6.40 -18.40
N PRO A 34 12.88 6.02 -17.71
CA PRO A 34 12.81 5.41 -16.39
C PRO A 34 12.06 6.22 -15.33
N ARG A 35 12.05 7.55 -15.43
CA ARG A 35 11.25 8.41 -14.54
C ARG A 35 9.75 8.23 -14.75
N THR A 36 9.31 8.01 -15.98
CA THR A 36 7.91 7.74 -16.33
C THR A 36 7.47 6.39 -15.78
N ILE A 37 8.28 5.34 -15.98
CA ILE A 37 8.02 4.00 -15.42
C ILE A 37 7.88 4.09 -13.90
N LYS A 38 8.82 4.74 -13.21
CA LYS A 38 8.77 4.94 -11.76
C LYS A 38 7.50 5.69 -11.32
N ALA A 39 7.10 6.73 -12.04
CA ALA A 39 5.89 7.49 -11.73
C ALA A 39 4.62 6.63 -11.85
N VAL A 40 4.50 5.86 -12.94
CA VAL A 40 3.39 4.93 -13.17
C VAL A 40 3.32 3.89 -12.05
N LEU A 41 4.42 3.18 -11.78
CA LEU A 41 4.43 2.13 -10.74
C LEU A 41 4.13 2.69 -9.34
N ASN A 42 4.67 3.86 -9.00
CA ASN A 42 4.39 4.52 -7.72
C ASN A 42 2.90 4.91 -7.57
N HIS A 43 2.27 5.33 -8.67
CA HIS A 43 0.84 5.60 -8.72
C HIS A 43 0.02 4.31 -8.57
N LEU A 44 0.38 3.24 -9.27
CA LEU A 44 -0.30 1.95 -9.20
C LEU A 44 -0.23 1.35 -7.80
N CYS A 45 0.93 1.37 -7.13
CA CYS A 45 1.06 0.91 -5.74
C CYS A 45 0.12 1.67 -4.79
N TRP A 46 0.03 2.99 -4.95
CA TRP A 46 -0.89 3.82 -4.16
C TRP A 46 -2.35 3.44 -4.39
N GLN A 47 -2.77 3.40 -5.66
CA GLN A 47 -4.14 3.06 -6.03
C GLN A 47 -4.53 1.66 -5.55
N TRP A 48 -3.62 0.69 -5.65
CA TRP A 48 -3.80 -0.67 -5.14
C TRP A 48 -4.12 -0.67 -3.64
N THR A 49 -3.27 -0.07 -2.80
CA THR A 49 -3.55 0.00 -1.35
C THR A 49 -4.85 0.73 -1.03
N VAL A 50 -5.20 1.78 -1.77
CA VAL A 50 -6.45 2.51 -1.58
C VAL A 50 -7.67 1.65 -1.92
N ARG A 51 -7.57 0.79 -2.94
CA ARG A 51 -8.62 -0.16 -3.34
C ARG A 51 -8.91 -1.16 -2.21
N HIS A 52 -7.87 -1.67 -1.54
CA HIS A 52 -8.01 -2.58 -0.39
C HIS A 52 -8.43 -1.90 0.92
N GLY A 53 -8.84 -0.64 0.85
CA GLY A 53 -9.57 0.06 1.89
C GLY A 53 -8.78 1.21 2.51
N LYS A 54 -9.32 2.42 2.40
CA LYS A 54 -8.92 3.59 3.20
C LYS A 54 -9.18 3.32 4.69
N ILE A 55 -8.51 4.03 5.59
CA ILE A 55 -8.61 3.99 7.08
C ILE A 55 -9.63 3.00 7.69
N LEU A 56 -10.93 3.27 7.64
CA LEU A 56 -11.95 2.41 8.26
C LEU A 56 -12.12 1.02 7.58
N LYS A 57 -11.80 0.93 6.29
CA LYS A 57 -11.85 -0.28 5.48
C LYS A 57 -10.51 -1.03 5.38
N CYS A 58 -9.42 -0.40 5.79
CA CYS A 58 -8.09 -1.02 5.76
C CYS A 58 -8.08 -2.31 6.60
N ALA A 59 -7.48 -3.36 6.04
CA ALA A 59 -7.41 -4.68 6.65
C ALA A 59 -6.50 -4.70 7.89
N TYR A 60 -5.48 -3.85 7.91
CA TYR A 60 -4.42 -3.87 8.91
C TYR A 60 -4.32 -2.55 9.63
N ARG A 61 -4.06 -2.61 10.93
CA ARG A 61 -3.93 -1.44 11.80
C ARG A 61 -2.86 -1.71 12.85
N SER A 62 -2.14 -0.70 13.28
CA SER A 62 -1.39 -0.80 14.53
C SER A 62 -2.37 -1.04 15.68
N ARG A 63 -1.93 -1.72 16.73
CA ARG A 63 -2.76 -1.96 17.92
C ARG A 63 -3.27 -0.65 18.54
N LYS A 64 -2.46 0.42 18.51
CA LYS A 64 -2.88 1.76 18.94
C LYS A 64 -4.02 2.29 18.07
N ALA A 65 -3.84 2.31 16.74
CA ALA A 65 -4.87 2.77 15.81
C ALA A 65 -6.15 1.92 15.86
N HIS A 66 -6.02 0.60 16.05
CA HIS A 66 -7.17 -0.30 16.20
C HIS A 66 -8.02 0.08 17.42
N ARG A 67 -7.40 0.34 18.58
CA ARG A 67 -8.12 0.75 19.79
C ARG A 67 -8.88 2.06 19.60
N LEU A 68 -8.24 3.05 18.98
CA LEU A 68 -8.85 4.36 18.68
C LEU A 68 -10.04 4.24 17.73
N LEU A 69 -10.02 3.27 16.82
CA LEU A 69 -11.07 3.06 15.82
C LEU A 69 -12.12 2.03 16.24
N LYS A 70 -12.02 1.42 17.43
CA LYS A 70 -12.95 0.38 17.87
C LYS A 70 -14.34 1.00 18.08
N GLY A 71 -15.34 0.46 17.37
CA GLY A 71 -16.72 0.97 17.43
C GLY A 71 -16.93 2.31 16.72
N VAL A 72 -15.92 2.85 16.03
CA VAL A 72 -16.04 4.14 15.33
C VAL A 72 -16.67 3.94 13.95
N THR A 73 -17.73 4.70 13.68
CA THR A 73 -18.40 4.76 12.37
C THR A 73 -17.94 5.99 11.58
N PRO A 74 -18.08 6.00 10.24
CA PRO A 74 -17.83 7.19 9.43
C PRO A 74 -18.70 8.37 9.90
N GLY A 75 -18.08 9.51 10.19
CA GLY A 75 -18.81 10.70 10.67
C GLY A 75 -17.90 11.74 11.32
N PRO A 76 -18.47 12.75 12.01
CA PRO A 76 -17.71 13.78 12.71
C PRO A 76 -16.72 13.22 13.74
N ASN A 77 -17.13 12.20 14.50
CA ASN A 77 -16.27 11.57 15.50
C ASN A 77 -15.03 10.91 14.86
N PHE A 78 -15.20 10.20 13.73
CA PHE A 78 -14.08 9.66 12.97
C PHE A 78 -13.11 10.75 12.48
N LYS A 79 -13.63 11.87 11.97
CA LYS A 79 -12.78 12.99 11.51
C LYS A 79 -11.96 13.57 12.66
N ARG A 80 -12.59 13.77 13.82
CA ARG A 80 -11.93 14.24 15.04
C ARG A 80 -10.82 13.29 15.49
N ILE A 81 -11.12 12.01 15.68
CA ILE A 81 -10.13 10.98 16.07
C ILE A 81 -8.96 10.94 15.07
N LYS A 82 -9.26 10.99 13.77
CA LYS A 82 -8.24 11.02 12.72
C LYS A 82 -7.32 12.24 12.87
N GLN A 83 -7.88 13.41 13.14
CA GLN A 83 -7.13 14.67 13.29
C GLN A 83 -6.31 14.70 14.58
N GLU A 84 -6.93 14.35 15.72
CA GLU A 84 -6.29 14.38 17.05
C GLU A 84 -5.11 13.40 17.15
N HIS A 85 -5.22 12.22 16.54
CA HIS A 85 -4.19 11.18 16.63
C HIS A 85 -3.34 11.05 15.36
N GLY A 86 -3.57 11.90 14.37
CA GLY A 86 -2.86 11.86 13.08
C GLY A 86 -2.93 10.49 12.41
N LEU A 87 -4.11 9.89 12.29
CA LEU A 87 -4.23 8.55 11.69
C LEU A 87 -3.87 8.57 10.21
N ILE A 88 -2.85 7.78 9.85
CA ILE A 88 -2.25 7.74 8.51
C ILE A 88 -2.47 6.36 7.88
N HIS A 89 -2.73 6.35 6.57
CA HIS A 89 -2.69 5.13 5.76
C HIS A 89 -1.29 4.99 5.17
N GLU A 90 -0.52 4.07 5.73
CA GLU A 90 0.90 3.87 5.47
C GLU A 90 1.11 2.64 4.58
N HIS A 91 2.15 2.69 3.76
CA HIS A 91 2.57 1.56 2.92
C HIS A 91 3.54 0.66 3.66
N VAL A 92 3.12 -0.56 3.99
CA VAL A 92 3.86 -1.50 4.85
C VAL A 92 5.24 -1.85 4.30
N VAL A 93 5.37 -1.98 2.97
CA VAL A 93 6.66 -1.90 2.29
C VAL A 93 6.68 -0.57 1.54
N PRO A 94 7.73 0.28 1.70
CA PRO A 94 7.77 1.55 1.02
C PRO A 94 7.65 1.38 -0.49
N ARG A 95 6.78 2.17 -1.13
CA ARG A 95 6.58 2.13 -2.59
C ARG A 95 7.89 2.22 -3.37
N LYS A 96 8.85 3.01 -2.90
CA LYS A 96 10.18 3.12 -3.54
C LYS A 96 10.88 1.76 -3.64
N VAL A 97 10.82 0.95 -2.58
CA VAL A 97 11.44 -0.39 -2.53
C VAL A 97 10.76 -1.31 -3.54
N ILE A 98 9.43 -1.34 -3.56
CA ILE A 98 8.64 -2.12 -4.53
C ILE A 98 8.96 -1.70 -5.98
N VAL A 99 8.96 -0.39 -6.24
CA VAL A 99 9.27 0.17 -7.58
C VAL A 99 10.69 -0.18 -8.00
N GLN A 100 11.67 -0.06 -7.09
CA GLN A 100 13.05 -0.43 -7.38
C GLN A 100 13.17 -1.91 -7.74
N TYR A 101 12.52 -2.80 -6.99
CA TYR A 101 12.45 -4.23 -7.28
C TYR A 101 11.87 -4.50 -8.68
N LEU A 102 10.65 -4.00 -8.95
CA LEU A 102 9.96 -4.19 -10.23
C LEU A 102 10.79 -3.69 -11.42
N THR A 103 11.48 -2.55 -11.27
CA THR A 103 12.33 -2.00 -12.35
C THR A 103 13.64 -2.77 -12.52
N LYS A 104 14.22 -3.31 -11.45
CA LYS A 104 15.47 -4.09 -11.52
C LYS A 104 15.22 -5.47 -12.15
N MET A 105 14.07 -6.06 -11.85
CA MET A 105 13.67 -7.40 -12.31
C MET A 105 12.81 -7.37 -13.58
N SER A 106 12.70 -6.22 -14.24
CA SER A 106 11.70 -5.95 -15.30
C SER A 106 11.64 -7.00 -16.41
N HIS A 107 12.79 -7.50 -16.84
CA HIS A 107 12.90 -8.50 -17.91
C HIS A 107 12.66 -9.94 -17.46
N GLN A 108 12.74 -10.19 -16.15
CA GLN A 108 12.65 -11.53 -15.56
C GLN A 108 11.21 -11.84 -15.10
N LEU A 109 10.46 -10.81 -14.70
CA LEU A 109 9.10 -11.00 -14.16
C LEU A 109 8.08 -11.32 -15.26
N THR A 110 7.28 -12.34 -14.97
CA THR A 110 6.00 -12.66 -15.60
C THR A 110 4.88 -11.76 -15.05
N LEU A 111 3.71 -11.78 -15.71
CA LEU A 111 2.53 -11.05 -15.22
C LEU A 111 2.08 -11.55 -13.83
N GLU A 112 2.08 -12.86 -13.63
CA GLU A 112 1.75 -13.51 -12.37
C GLU A 112 2.71 -13.09 -11.24
N GLU A 113 4.01 -13.04 -11.48
CA GLU A 113 4.97 -12.56 -10.48
C GLU A 113 4.79 -11.07 -10.17
N VAL A 114 4.43 -10.24 -11.16
CA VAL A 114 4.04 -8.84 -10.91
C VAL A 114 2.80 -8.77 -10.02
N ARG A 115 1.79 -9.62 -10.25
CA ARG A 115 0.61 -9.73 -9.38
C ARG A 115 1.03 -10.10 -7.96
N GLU A 116 1.89 -11.09 -7.78
CA GLU A 116 2.38 -11.52 -6.47
C GLU A 116 3.11 -10.41 -5.70
N VAL A 117 3.94 -9.63 -6.39
CA VAL A 117 4.60 -8.44 -5.81
C VAL A 117 3.58 -7.46 -5.23
N PHE A 118 2.52 -7.14 -5.98
CA PHE A 118 1.49 -6.22 -5.51
C PHE A 118 0.69 -6.79 -4.33
N VAL A 119 0.27 -8.06 -4.42
CA VAL A 119 -0.52 -8.71 -3.37
C VAL A 119 0.26 -8.82 -2.06
N ARG A 120 1.55 -9.18 -2.13
CA ARG A 120 2.38 -9.42 -0.94
C ARG A 120 3.04 -8.16 -0.38
N LEU A 121 3.47 -7.22 -1.22
CA LEU A 121 4.30 -6.09 -0.78
C LEU A 121 3.54 -4.77 -0.77
N ALA A 122 2.61 -4.55 -1.69
CA ALA A 122 1.82 -3.30 -1.72
C ALA A 122 0.65 -3.36 -0.73
N ILE A 123 0.97 -3.56 0.55
CA ILE A 123 0.02 -3.63 1.66
C ILE A 123 -0.12 -2.24 2.30
N GLY A 124 -1.35 -1.87 2.64
CA GLY A 124 -1.66 -0.69 3.44
C GLY A 124 -1.93 -1.05 4.91
N ALA A 125 -1.48 -0.21 5.84
CA ALA A 125 -1.80 -0.31 7.26
C ALA A 125 -2.15 1.06 7.85
N ILE A 126 -3.00 1.08 8.88
CA ILE A 126 -3.32 2.31 9.62
C ILE A 126 -2.45 2.43 10.84
N VAL A 127 -1.75 3.54 10.95
CA VAL A 127 -0.89 3.87 12.09
C VAL A 127 -1.26 5.23 12.66
N THR A 128 -0.84 5.49 13.90
CA THR A 128 -0.90 6.82 14.52
C THR A 128 0.19 7.74 13.97
N GLY A 129 0.07 9.05 14.18
CA GLY A 129 1.10 10.02 13.80
C GLY A 129 2.46 9.71 14.45
N GLU A 130 2.46 9.43 15.75
CA GLU A 130 3.64 9.02 16.52
C GLU A 130 4.33 7.76 15.92
N GLU A 131 3.55 6.75 15.53
CA GLU A 131 4.08 5.54 14.89
C GLU A 131 4.64 5.83 13.50
N ASN A 132 3.96 6.68 12.73
CA ASN A 132 4.43 7.12 11.42
C ASN A 132 5.77 7.87 11.50
N ASP A 133 5.94 8.73 12.49
CA ASP A 133 7.21 9.46 12.70
C ASP A 133 8.38 8.51 12.97
N ARG A 134 8.11 7.40 13.68
CA ARG A 134 9.11 6.34 13.89
C ARG A 134 9.39 5.57 12.61
N LEU A 135 8.33 5.26 11.84
CA LEU A 135 8.44 4.58 10.54
C LEU A 135 9.16 5.43 9.48
N ASN A 136 9.14 6.76 9.59
CA ASN A 136 9.79 7.66 8.64
C ASN A 136 11.32 7.46 8.53
N LYS A 137 11.97 6.86 9.55
CA LYS A 137 13.36 6.40 9.46
C LYS A 137 13.59 5.40 8.31
N TYR A 138 12.54 4.68 7.94
CA TYR A 138 12.47 3.71 6.86
C TYR A 138 11.47 4.15 5.77
N ARG A 139 11.32 5.45 5.53
CA ARG A 139 10.37 5.98 4.53
C ARG A 139 10.64 5.51 3.09
N SER A 140 11.88 5.08 2.84
CA SER A 140 12.38 4.77 1.49
C SER A 140 13.31 3.56 1.47
N SER A 141 13.30 2.75 2.53
CA SER A 141 14.16 1.59 2.73
C SER A 141 13.45 0.57 3.62
N MET A 142 13.98 -0.65 3.65
CA MET A 142 13.61 -1.67 4.62
C MET A 142 14.81 -1.94 5.55
N PRO A 143 14.61 -2.64 6.68
CA PRO A 143 15.70 -3.06 7.55
C PRO A 143 16.64 -4.05 6.83
N ASP A 144 17.86 -4.21 7.33
CA ASP A 144 18.90 -5.01 6.65
C ASP A 144 18.56 -6.51 6.54
N ASP A 145 17.70 -7.02 7.44
CA ASP A 145 17.20 -8.40 7.43
C ASP A 145 16.01 -8.63 6.48
N PHE A 146 15.60 -7.60 5.74
CA PHE A 146 14.57 -7.71 4.71
C PHE A 146 15.20 -8.07 3.37
N ASP A 147 14.97 -9.31 2.94
CA ASP A 147 15.45 -9.81 1.66
C ASP A 147 14.31 -9.91 0.62
N LEU A 148 14.59 -9.43 -0.59
CA LEU A 148 13.74 -9.52 -1.78
C LEU A 148 14.40 -10.30 -2.91
N SER A 149 15.59 -10.86 -2.70
CA SER A 149 16.45 -11.39 -3.75
C SER A 149 16.25 -12.88 -4.04
N GLU A 150 15.81 -13.68 -3.06
CA GLU A 150 15.72 -15.13 -3.22
C GLU A 150 14.28 -15.63 -3.44
N ASP A 151 13.33 -15.17 -2.64
CA ASP A 151 11.96 -15.66 -2.69
C ASP A 151 10.98 -14.63 -2.10
N LEU A 152 9.99 -14.21 -2.90
CA LEU A 152 8.93 -13.33 -2.41
C LEU A 152 8.13 -14.00 -1.28
N GLN A 153 8.09 -15.33 -1.19
CA GLN A 153 7.38 -16.07 -0.16
C GLN A 153 7.97 -15.87 1.23
N SER A 154 9.31 -15.90 1.33
CA SER A 154 10.07 -15.77 2.56
C SER A 154 10.22 -14.32 3.02
N CYS A 155 10.00 -13.36 2.12
CA CYS A 155 10.02 -11.94 2.38
C CYS A 155 8.97 -11.55 3.43
N ASP A 156 9.42 -10.85 4.47
CA ASP A 156 8.55 -10.40 5.55
C ASP A 156 8.18 -8.92 5.42
N PRO A 157 6.97 -8.59 4.93
CA PRO A 157 6.58 -7.19 4.72
C PRO A 157 6.53 -6.39 6.03
N TRP A 158 6.39 -7.05 7.18
CA TRP A 158 6.23 -6.42 8.49
C TRP A 158 7.56 -6.16 9.21
N ALA A 159 8.71 -6.39 8.57
CA ALA A 159 10.04 -6.25 9.18
C ALA A 159 10.26 -4.89 9.87
N ARG A 160 9.85 -3.76 9.23
CA ARG A 160 9.96 -2.41 9.82
C ARG A 160 9.15 -2.28 11.11
N TYR A 161 7.96 -2.84 11.11
CA TYR A 161 7.03 -2.77 12.23
C TYR A 161 7.59 -3.55 13.43
N ARG A 162 8.10 -4.76 13.21
CA ARG A 162 8.79 -5.52 14.27
C ARG A 162 10.03 -4.81 14.80
N LYS A 163 10.90 -4.29 13.91
CA LYS A 163 12.11 -3.55 14.30
C LYS A 163 11.78 -2.37 15.21
N LEU A 164 10.65 -1.70 14.94
CA LEU A 164 10.14 -0.58 15.72
C LEU A 164 9.15 -0.98 16.81
N ARG A 165 8.94 -2.28 17.09
CA ARG A 165 7.99 -2.77 18.11
C ARG A 165 6.58 -2.16 17.96
N ILE A 166 6.10 -2.05 16.72
CA ILE A 166 4.73 -1.64 16.39
C ILE A 166 3.95 -2.91 16.06
N THR A 167 3.07 -3.33 16.98
CA THR A 167 2.22 -4.50 16.75
C THR A 167 1.12 -4.18 15.75
N ILE A 168 1.06 -4.95 14.67
CA ILE A 168 -0.04 -4.89 13.70
C ILE A 168 -1.10 -5.91 14.07
N VAL A 169 -2.36 -5.52 13.86
CA VAL A 169 -3.52 -6.38 14.01
C VAL A 169 -4.41 -6.32 12.77
N ASP A 170 -5.17 -7.39 12.54
CA ASP A 170 -6.24 -7.41 11.56
C ASP A 170 -7.47 -6.62 12.04
N ARG A 171 -8.55 -6.66 11.24
CA ARG A 171 -9.83 -5.99 11.57
C ARG A 171 -10.50 -6.57 12.82
N ASN A 172 -10.17 -7.81 13.19
CA ASN A 172 -10.70 -8.50 14.37
C ASN A 172 -9.81 -8.30 15.61
N GLY A 173 -8.70 -7.56 15.49
CA GLY A 173 -7.76 -7.33 16.58
C GLY A 173 -6.76 -8.48 16.79
N ARG A 174 -6.68 -9.45 15.88
CA ARG A 174 -5.70 -10.54 15.93
C ARG A 174 -4.35 -10.02 15.45
N SER A 175 -3.28 -10.33 16.19
CA SER A 175 -1.93 -9.95 15.81
C SER A 175 -1.51 -10.52 14.47
N ILE A 176 -0.76 -9.73 13.70
CA ILE A 176 -0.15 -10.13 12.42
C ILE A 176 1.36 -10.02 12.57
N GLY A 177 2.08 -11.09 12.24
CA GLY A 177 3.55 -11.09 12.23
C GLY A 177 4.20 -10.96 13.61
N ASP A 178 3.45 -11.19 14.71
CA ASP A 178 4.06 -11.45 16.00
C ASP A 178 4.86 -12.74 15.86
N ALA A 179 6.17 -12.63 16.04
CA ALA A 179 7.07 -13.77 16.00
C ALA A 179 6.77 -14.68 17.19
N THR A 180 5.86 -15.64 17.01
CA THR A 180 6.17 -16.99 17.47
C THR A 180 7.26 -17.52 16.54
N LYS A 181 8.50 -17.11 16.82
CA LYS A 181 9.65 -17.98 16.57
C LYS A 181 9.88 -18.75 17.87
#